data_AF-A0A382IGT9-F1
#
_entry.id   AF-A0A382IGT9-F1
#
_cell.length_a   1.000
_cell.length_b   1.000
_cell.length_c   1.000
_cell.angle_alpha   90.00
_cell.angle_beta   90.00
_cell.angle_gamma   90.00
#
_symmetry.space_group_name_H-M   'P 1'
#
loop_
_entity.id
_entity.type
_entity.pdbx_description
1 polymer ?
#
loop_
_entity_poly.entity_id
_entity_poly.type
_entity_poly.pdbx_seq_one_letter_code
_entity_poly.pdbx_strand_id
1 'polypeptide(L)'
;MRLLTSLLALLGSFVLVASACGSSDDSSDDGGALTMAIVAPSASDDLAFSQSMVDSVNALDREITLSITDGTFIVEEAAAAIRGYAEDGIDVVIAHGTQFGASLAEIAPDFPDTTFVWGTATDTQGLGNVFAYSPASDEGGYVNGVVAAAVSESGKIGVVGPVEAGDAVPYINGFTTAAEAGGAQVSVTYTGSFGDVALAAEAAQAHLANDADVLTGTAQMVVGAVGVAADAGVPWFGTQSNQTSLAPDLVIASQVYH
;
A
#
# COMPACT_ATOMS: atom_id res chain seq x y z
N MET A 1 -87.67 15.33 48.91
CA MET A 1 -88.61 16.29 48.29
C MET A 1 -87.84 17.10 47.25
N ARG A 2 -88.10 16.85 45.96
CA ARG A 2 -87.72 17.67 44.77
C ARG A 2 -86.21 17.77 44.47
N LEU A 3 -85.69 17.83 43.24
CA LEU A 3 -86.10 17.66 41.84
C LEU A 3 -84.73 17.58 41.08
N LEU A 4 -84.48 16.59 40.21
CA LEU A 4 -84.37 16.73 38.74
C LEU A 4 -83.33 17.71 38.16
N THR A 5 -82.63 17.21 37.12
CA THR A 5 -81.83 17.92 36.07
C THR A 5 -80.50 18.53 36.53
N SER A 6 -79.35 18.38 35.87
CA SER A 6 -79.09 18.46 34.42
C SER A 6 -77.81 17.76 33.97
N LEU A 7 -77.87 17.21 32.76
CA LEU A 7 -76.81 16.69 31.91
C LEU A 7 -75.94 17.84 31.36
N LEU A 8 -74.62 17.78 31.49
CA LEU A 8 -73.69 18.49 30.61
C LEU A 8 -72.37 17.71 30.50
N ALA A 9 -72.04 17.34 29.26
CA ALA A 9 -70.83 16.63 28.88
C ALA A 9 -69.60 17.52 29.04
N LEU A 10 -68.47 16.95 29.48
CA LEU A 10 -67.14 17.45 29.14
C LEU A 10 -66.16 16.28 29.11
N LEU A 11 -65.60 16.03 27.93
CA LEU A 11 -64.42 15.19 27.68
C LEU A 11 -63.27 15.72 28.55
N GLY A 12 -62.74 14.87 29.44
CA GLY A 12 -61.60 15.18 30.29
C GLY A 12 -60.48 14.16 30.06
N SER A 13 -59.41 14.64 29.48
CA SER A 13 -58.23 13.95 28.97
C SER A 13 -57.51 13.05 29.98
N PHE A 14 -57.12 11.86 29.52
CA PHE A 14 -56.27 10.91 30.25
C PHE A 14 -54.83 11.45 30.29
N VAL A 15 -54.35 11.84 31.46
CA VAL A 15 -52.93 12.19 31.69
C VAL A 15 -52.19 10.90 32.07
N LEU A 16 -51.45 10.33 31.12
CA LEU A 16 -50.46 9.27 31.36
C LEU A 16 -49.10 9.95 31.60
N VAL A 17 -48.67 9.94 32.86
CA VAL A 17 -47.28 10.25 33.23
C VAL A 17 -46.47 8.97 33.02
N ALA A 18 -45.78 8.87 31.90
CA ALA A 18 -44.73 7.88 31.69
C ALA A 18 -43.39 8.52 32.09
N SER A 19 -42.83 8.04 33.20
CA SER A 19 -41.48 8.37 33.64
C SER A 19 -40.44 7.95 32.61
N ALA A 20 -39.45 8.82 32.50
CA ALA A 20 -38.41 8.87 31.49
C ALA A 20 -37.46 7.67 31.45
N CYS A 21 -37.13 7.34 30.21
CA CYS A 21 -35.94 6.73 29.64
C CYS A 21 -34.71 6.61 30.55
N GLY A 22 -34.25 5.37 30.69
CA GLY A 22 -32.84 5.02 30.83
C GLY A 22 -32.51 4.01 29.73
N SER A 23 -32.51 4.48 28.48
CA SER A 23 -31.96 3.73 27.35
C SER A 23 -30.49 4.10 27.29
N SER A 24 -29.64 3.13 27.59
CA SER A 24 -28.24 3.13 27.20
C SER A 24 -28.18 3.21 25.67
N ASP A 25 -27.90 4.40 25.14
CA ASP A 25 -27.42 4.59 23.77
C ASP A 25 -26.04 3.92 23.68
N ASP A 26 -26.04 2.60 23.43
CA ASP A 26 -25.02 2.00 22.57
C ASP A 26 -25.41 2.35 21.13
N SER A 27 -25.26 3.62 20.77
CA SER A 27 -25.09 3.98 19.37
C SER A 27 -23.68 3.54 18.99
N SER A 28 -23.57 2.31 18.49
CA SER A 28 -22.50 1.99 17.56
C SER A 28 -22.64 2.98 16.41
N ASP A 29 -21.85 4.05 16.48
CA ASP A 29 -21.58 4.91 15.34
C ASP A 29 -20.87 4.01 14.32
N ASP A 30 -21.68 3.31 13.50
CA ASP A 30 -21.24 2.74 12.24
C ASP A 30 -20.91 3.96 11.37
N GLY A 31 -19.80 4.64 11.70
CA GLY A 31 -19.37 5.86 11.03
C GLY A 31 -19.42 5.57 9.54
N GLY A 32 -20.25 6.33 8.82
CA GLY A 32 -20.72 5.98 7.48
C GLY A 32 -19.61 5.63 6.49
N ALA A 33 -19.99 5.19 5.29
CA ALA A 33 -19.07 4.78 4.25
C ALA A 33 -17.90 5.76 4.12
N LEU A 34 -16.68 5.29 4.41
CA LEU A 34 -15.47 6.09 4.36
C LEU A 34 -15.10 6.27 2.89
N THR A 35 -14.87 7.51 2.44
CA THR A 35 -14.37 7.74 1.09
C THR A 35 -12.85 7.74 1.10
N MET A 36 -12.26 6.95 0.20
CA MET A 36 -10.81 6.86 0.04
C MET A 36 -10.41 7.05 -1.41
N ALA A 37 -9.29 7.71 -1.62
CA ALA A 37 -8.64 7.80 -2.92
C ALA A 37 -7.20 7.31 -2.83
N ILE A 38 -6.78 6.47 -3.78
CA ILE A 38 -5.38 6.10 -3.96
C ILE A 38 -4.84 6.87 -5.16
N VAL A 39 -3.72 7.56 -4.99
CA VAL A 39 -2.91 8.12 -6.07
C VAL A 39 -1.59 7.36 -6.11
N ALA A 40 -1.37 6.57 -7.16
CA ALA A 40 -0.28 5.60 -7.25
C ALA A 40 0.55 5.74 -8.53
N PRO A 41 1.87 5.47 -8.48
CA PRO A 41 2.77 5.72 -9.59
C PRO A 41 2.57 4.81 -10.80
N SER A 42 2.18 3.56 -10.59
CA SER A 42 2.00 2.52 -11.63
C SER A 42 0.57 1.99 -11.62
N ALA A 43 0.26 1.08 -12.55
CA ALA A 43 -1.03 0.43 -12.64
C ALA A 43 -1.43 -0.29 -11.34
N SER A 44 -2.74 -0.34 -11.09
CA SER A 44 -3.34 -0.98 -9.91
C SER A 44 -3.18 -2.50 -9.86
N ASP A 45 -2.73 -3.13 -10.95
CA ASP A 45 -2.50 -4.57 -11.12
C ASP A 45 -1.04 -4.88 -11.48
N ASP A 46 -0.10 -4.04 -11.03
CA ASP A 46 1.33 -4.12 -11.37
C ASP A 46 2.10 -5.31 -10.76
N LEU A 47 1.45 -6.16 -9.95
CA LEU A 47 2.08 -7.24 -9.19
C LEU A 47 3.27 -6.76 -8.34
N ALA A 48 3.21 -5.51 -7.89
CA ALA A 48 4.25 -4.87 -7.12
C ALA A 48 3.61 -3.87 -6.13
N PHE A 49 4.21 -2.68 -6.01
CA PHE A 49 3.90 -1.69 -4.99
C PHE A 49 2.48 -1.13 -5.09
N SER A 50 1.98 -0.75 -6.28
CA SER A 50 0.69 -0.08 -6.38
C SER A 50 -0.46 -1.03 -6.12
N GLN A 51 -0.39 -2.24 -6.68
CA GLN A 51 -1.35 -3.28 -6.39
C GLN A 51 -1.40 -3.62 -4.90
N SER A 52 -0.26 -3.65 -4.21
CA SER A 52 -0.23 -3.99 -2.79
C SER A 52 -1.10 -3.07 -1.92
N MET A 53 -1.16 -1.77 -2.25
CA MET A 53 -2.02 -0.83 -1.52
C MET A 53 -3.50 -0.99 -1.87
N VAL A 54 -3.82 -1.28 -3.14
CA VAL A 54 -5.19 -1.58 -3.56
C VAL A 54 -5.70 -2.83 -2.84
N ASP A 55 -4.87 -3.87 -2.78
CA ASP A 55 -5.17 -5.11 -2.07
C ASP A 55 -5.33 -4.88 -0.56
N SER A 56 -4.46 -4.08 0.07
CA SER A 56 -4.57 -3.66 1.48
C SER A 56 -5.89 -2.95 1.79
N VAL A 57 -6.28 -1.96 0.96
CA VAL A 57 -7.54 -1.23 1.17
C VAL A 57 -8.75 -2.15 0.98
N ASN A 58 -8.72 -3.04 -0.02
CA ASN A 58 -9.79 -4.01 -0.26
C ASN A 58 -9.92 -5.07 0.85
N ALA A 59 -8.86 -5.31 1.62
CA ALA A 59 -8.85 -6.27 2.72
C ALA A 59 -9.42 -5.71 4.04
N LEU A 60 -9.70 -4.41 4.11
CA LEU A 60 -10.27 -3.78 5.30
C LEU A 60 -11.71 -4.25 5.55
N ASP A 61 -12.00 -4.66 6.78
CA ASP A 61 -13.36 -5.01 7.24
C ASP A 61 -14.18 -3.74 7.53
N ARG A 62 -14.37 -2.89 6.51
CA ARG A 62 -15.12 -1.64 6.55
C ARG A 62 -15.70 -1.30 5.19
N GLU A 63 -16.88 -0.68 5.19
CA GLU A 63 -17.44 -0.09 3.97
C GLU A 63 -16.61 1.12 3.51
N ILE A 64 -16.01 0.99 2.32
CA ILE A 64 -15.13 1.98 1.71
C ILE A 64 -15.65 2.28 0.30
N THR A 65 -15.83 3.56 -0.01
CA THR A 65 -15.99 4.02 -1.39
C THR A 65 -14.61 4.41 -1.92
N LEU A 66 -14.00 3.52 -2.71
CA LEU A 66 -12.63 3.68 -3.21
C LEU A 66 -12.61 4.31 -4.62
N SER A 67 -11.81 5.36 -4.78
CA SER A 67 -11.38 5.90 -6.08
C SER A 67 -9.89 5.64 -6.27
N ILE A 68 -9.45 5.43 -7.51
CA ILE A 68 -8.03 5.18 -7.82
C ILE A 68 -7.62 6.01 -9.03
N THR A 69 -6.53 6.75 -8.87
CA THR A 69 -5.74 7.31 -9.96
C THR A 69 -4.39 6.62 -9.96
N ASP A 70 -4.11 5.86 -11.00
CA ASP A 70 -2.89 5.08 -11.13
C ASP A 70 -2.06 5.54 -12.34
N GLY A 71 -0.84 5.00 -12.49
CA GLY A 71 0.05 5.37 -13.60
C GLY A 71 0.65 6.78 -13.53
N THR A 72 0.60 7.45 -12.36
CA THR A 72 1.12 8.81 -12.18
C THR A 72 2.58 8.82 -11.72
N PHE A 73 3.50 8.29 -12.53
CA PHE A 73 4.94 8.40 -12.27
C PHE A 73 5.43 9.86 -12.29
N ILE A 74 4.73 10.74 -13.01
CA ILE A 74 4.99 12.17 -13.07
C ILE A 74 4.40 12.84 -11.83
N VAL A 75 5.25 13.46 -11.01
CA VAL A 75 4.88 14.02 -9.70
C VAL A 75 3.82 15.13 -9.84
N GLU A 76 3.89 15.95 -10.88
CA GLU A 76 2.92 17.01 -11.13
C GLU A 76 1.52 16.47 -11.45
N GLU A 77 1.43 15.36 -12.18
CA GLU A 77 0.16 14.70 -12.48
C GLU A 77 -0.45 14.08 -11.21
N ALA A 78 0.39 13.43 -10.39
CA ALA A 78 -0.03 12.92 -9.08
C ALA A 78 -0.50 14.05 -8.15
N ALA A 79 0.22 15.18 -8.11
CA ALA A 79 -0.15 16.34 -7.29
C ALA A 79 -1.52 16.92 -7.70
N ALA A 80 -1.79 17.00 -9.01
CA ALA A 80 -3.09 17.43 -9.52
C ALA A 80 -4.21 16.48 -9.08
N ALA A 81 -3.99 15.16 -9.14
CA ALA A 81 -4.96 14.17 -8.66
C ALA A 81 -5.18 14.23 -7.15
N ILE A 82 -4.10 14.33 -6.35
CA ILE A 82 -4.16 14.47 -4.89
C ILE A 82 -5.00 15.69 -4.50
N ARG A 83 -4.75 16.85 -5.13
CA ARG A 83 -5.53 18.07 -4.89
C ARG A 83 -6.99 17.90 -5.32
N GLY A 84 -7.23 17.32 -6.49
CA GLY A 84 -8.58 17.08 -7.01
C GLY A 84 -9.44 16.24 -6.05
N TYR A 85 -8.90 15.16 -5.50
CA TYR A 85 -9.63 14.35 -4.52
C TYR A 85 -9.93 15.11 -3.22
N ALA A 86 -9.02 15.96 -2.77
CA ALA A 86 -9.27 16.81 -1.61
C ALA A 86 -10.35 17.87 -1.90
N GLU A 87 -10.39 18.44 -3.11
CA GLU A 87 -11.46 19.34 -3.57
C GLU A 87 -12.83 18.66 -3.68
N ASP A 88 -12.84 17.38 -4.06
CA ASP A 88 -14.04 16.54 -4.10
C ASP A 88 -14.55 16.12 -2.71
N GLY A 89 -13.81 16.46 -1.65
CA GLY A 89 -14.19 16.17 -0.26
C GLY A 89 -13.97 14.72 0.14
N ILE A 90 -13.01 14.03 -0.48
CA ILE A 90 -12.60 12.69 -0.04
C ILE A 90 -12.01 12.76 1.37
N ASP A 91 -12.42 11.83 2.24
CA ASP A 91 -12.01 11.80 3.64
C ASP A 91 -10.50 11.48 3.78
N VAL A 92 -10.03 10.49 3.01
CA VAL A 92 -8.65 9.99 3.06
C VAL A 92 -8.04 9.90 1.66
N VAL A 93 -6.94 10.60 1.42
CA VAL A 93 -6.16 10.54 0.17
C VAL A 93 -4.81 9.89 0.44
N ILE A 94 -4.61 8.70 -0.13
CA ILE A 94 -3.34 7.95 -0.07
C ILE A 94 -2.45 8.40 -1.23
N ALA A 95 -1.45 9.21 -0.92
CA ALA A 95 -0.35 9.53 -1.83
C ALA A 95 0.70 8.40 -1.74
N HIS A 96 0.52 7.38 -2.58
CA HIS A 96 1.22 6.10 -2.50
C HIS A 96 2.60 6.15 -3.15
N GLY A 97 3.57 6.80 -2.50
CA GLY A 97 4.96 6.82 -2.98
C GLY A 97 5.85 7.84 -2.28
N THR A 98 7.13 7.51 -2.13
CA THR A 98 8.13 8.35 -1.45
C THR A 98 8.25 9.74 -2.09
N GLN A 99 8.06 9.83 -3.41
CA GLN A 99 8.24 11.04 -4.21
C GLN A 99 7.17 12.14 -3.98
N PHE A 100 6.06 11.82 -3.30
CA PHE A 100 4.93 12.74 -3.16
C PHE A 100 5.02 13.71 -1.97
N GLY A 101 6.09 13.64 -1.17
CA GLY A 101 6.24 14.49 0.03
C GLY A 101 6.16 15.99 -0.24
N ALA A 102 6.81 16.47 -1.31
CA ALA A 102 6.77 17.89 -1.66
C ALA A 102 5.36 18.34 -2.07
N SER A 103 4.63 17.50 -2.83
CA SER A 103 3.24 17.76 -3.20
C SER A 103 2.34 17.84 -1.98
N LEU A 104 2.50 16.93 -1.02
CA LEU A 104 1.73 16.97 0.22
C LEU A 104 2.04 18.19 1.08
N ALA A 105 3.31 18.62 1.13
CA ALA A 105 3.68 19.84 1.87
C ALA A 105 3.01 21.11 1.32
N GLU A 106 2.78 21.15 0.01
CA GLU A 106 2.07 22.24 -0.65
C GLU A 106 0.55 22.12 -0.49
N ILE A 107 -0.01 20.92 -0.68
CA ILE A 107 -1.46 20.71 -0.80
C ILE A 107 -2.14 20.59 0.56
N ALA A 108 -1.60 19.79 1.48
CA ALA A 108 -2.28 19.42 2.73
C ALA A 108 -2.72 20.63 3.59
N PRO A 109 -1.98 21.75 3.68
CA PRO A 109 -2.42 22.94 4.42
C PRO A 109 -3.72 23.58 3.92
N ASP A 110 -4.05 23.40 2.63
CA ASP A 110 -5.26 23.96 2.02
C ASP A 110 -6.53 23.13 2.38
N PHE A 111 -6.35 21.88 2.82
CA PHE A 111 -7.42 20.91 3.06
C PHE A 111 -7.32 20.28 4.46
N PRO A 112 -7.51 21.06 5.54
CA PRO A 112 -7.29 20.59 6.91
C PRO A 112 -8.23 19.46 7.35
N ASP A 113 -9.38 19.30 6.67
CA ASP A 113 -10.36 18.26 6.96
C ASP A 113 -10.08 16.94 6.22
N THR A 114 -9.21 16.96 5.19
CA THR A 114 -8.77 15.76 4.47
C THR A 114 -7.56 15.15 5.16
N THR A 115 -7.61 13.84 5.39
CA THR A 115 -6.47 13.06 5.84
C THR A 115 -5.61 12.63 4.66
N PHE A 116 -4.31 12.93 4.69
CA PHE A 116 -3.37 12.48 3.68
C PHE A 116 -2.47 11.38 4.24
N VAL A 117 -2.28 10.30 3.49
CA VAL A 117 -1.39 9.20 3.85
C VAL A 117 -0.22 9.17 2.86
N TRP A 118 0.99 9.36 3.36
CA TRP A 118 2.22 9.39 2.57
C TRP A 118 2.93 8.03 2.61
N GLY A 119 3.04 7.40 1.46
CA GLY A 119 3.69 6.09 1.33
C GLY A 119 5.21 6.12 1.37
N THR A 120 5.78 5.11 2.02
CA THR A 120 7.23 4.87 2.16
C THR A 120 7.98 6.06 2.77
N ALA A 121 7.34 6.70 3.74
CA ALA A 121 7.87 7.83 4.49
C ALA A 121 7.80 7.57 6.00
N THR A 122 8.64 8.26 6.76
CA THR A 122 8.69 8.18 8.23
C THR A 122 8.54 9.54 8.89
N ASP A 123 8.50 10.61 8.11
CA ASP A 123 8.28 11.99 8.54
C ASP A 123 6.98 12.52 7.93
N THR A 124 6.30 13.40 8.64
CA THR A 124 5.07 14.06 8.19
C THR A 124 5.29 15.54 7.85
N GLN A 125 6.55 16.01 7.88
CA GLN A 125 6.95 17.41 7.68
C GLN A 125 6.28 18.37 8.67
N GLY A 126 5.85 17.86 9.83
CA GLY A 126 5.16 18.64 10.87
C GLY A 126 3.70 19.01 10.53
N LEU A 127 3.12 18.41 9.49
CA LEU A 127 1.74 18.66 9.06
C LEU A 127 0.77 17.82 9.90
N GLY A 128 -0.31 18.46 10.37
CA GLY A 128 -1.25 17.84 11.32
C GLY A 128 -2.24 16.85 10.69
N ASN A 129 -2.46 16.93 9.38
CA ASN A 129 -3.35 16.08 8.61
C ASN A 129 -2.60 15.16 7.61
N VAL A 130 -1.28 15.05 7.74
CA VAL A 130 -0.46 14.11 6.98
C VAL A 130 0.04 13.03 7.92
N PHE A 131 -0.19 11.77 7.54
CA PHE A 131 0.33 10.59 8.22
C PHE A 131 1.26 9.87 7.27
N ALA A 132 2.38 9.35 7.78
CA ALA A 132 3.36 8.65 6.99
C ALA A 132 3.39 7.16 7.38
N TYR A 133 3.61 6.29 6.40
CA TYR A 133 3.83 4.87 6.66
C TYR A 133 5.02 4.36 5.86
N SER A 134 5.69 3.33 6.39
CA SER A 134 6.71 2.59 5.67
C SER A 134 6.59 1.11 6.04
N PRO A 135 6.60 0.18 5.07
CA PRO A 135 6.69 -1.23 5.38
C PRO A 135 8.06 -1.54 6.01
N ALA A 136 8.10 -2.50 6.94
CA ALA A 136 9.34 -3.12 7.43
C ALA A 136 9.89 -4.09 6.37
N SER A 137 10.25 -3.55 5.20
CA SER A 137 10.63 -4.34 4.03
C SER A 137 11.97 -5.05 4.21
N ASP A 138 12.81 -4.59 5.13
CA ASP A 138 14.05 -5.24 5.54
C ASP A 138 13.81 -6.58 6.23
N GLU A 139 12.76 -6.72 7.04
CA GLU A 139 12.46 -7.97 7.75
C GLU A 139 12.08 -9.09 6.77
N GLY A 140 11.20 -8.81 5.82
CA GLY A 140 10.84 -9.78 4.78
C GLY A 140 11.96 -9.99 3.77
N GLY A 141 12.70 -8.94 3.42
CA GLY A 141 13.95 -9.04 2.66
C GLY A 141 14.94 -10.00 3.32
N TYR A 142 15.15 -9.89 4.63
CA TYR A 142 16.03 -10.77 5.39
C TYR A 142 15.59 -12.23 5.28
N VAL A 143 14.30 -12.53 5.48
CA VAL A 143 13.79 -13.90 5.34
C VAL A 143 14.03 -14.44 3.92
N ASN A 144 13.70 -13.65 2.89
CA ASN A 144 13.96 -14.02 1.49
C ASN A 144 15.45 -14.28 1.24
N GLY A 145 16.34 -13.45 1.80
CA GLY A 145 17.79 -13.59 1.65
C GLY A 145 18.35 -14.87 2.28
N VAL A 146 17.84 -15.26 3.47
CA VAL A 146 18.20 -16.55 4.10
C VAL A 146 17.83 -17.72 3.19
N VAL A 147 16.61 -17.71 2.64
CA VAL A 147 16.14 -18.79 1.76
C VAL A 147 16.94 -18.79 0.44
N ALA A 148 17.18 -17.62 -0.14
CA ALA A 148 17.93 -17.46 -1.38
C ALA A 148 19.36 -18.03 -1.27
N ALA A 149 20.08 -17.73 -0.18
CA ALA A 149 21.41 -18.31 0.06
C ALA A 149 21.38 -19.82 0.27
N ALA A 150 20.31 -20.37 0.83
CA ALA A 150 20.18 -21.80 1.06
C ALA A 150 19.86 -22.60 -0.22
N VAL A 151 19.22 -21.97 -1.21
CA VAL A 151 18.84 -22.63 -2.48
C VAL A 151 19.84 -22.39 -3.60
N SER A 152 20.67 -21.35 -3.53
CA SER A 152 21.73 -21.08 -4.50
C SER A 152 22.78 -22.20 -4.49
N GLU A 153 23.14 -22.68 -5.68
CA GLU A 153 24.17 -23.70 -5.90
C GLU A 153 25.54 -23.09 -6.24
N SER A 154 25.54 -21.99 -7.02
CA SER A 154 26.74 -21.24 -7.40
C SER A 154 27.23 -20.33 -6.28
N GLY A 155 26.34 -20.01 -5.33
CA GLY A 155 26.57 -19.03 -4.28
C GLY A 155 26.52 -17.58 -4.79
N LYS A 156 26.09 -17.33 -6.04
CA LYS A 156 26.00 -15.98 -6.62
C LYS A 156 24.55 -15.57 -6.81
N ILE A 157 24.17 -14.43 -6.26
CA ILE A 157 22.78 -13.94 -6.27
C ILE A 157 22.74 -12.54 -6.88
N GLY A 158 21.79 -12.32 -7.78
CA GLY A 158 21.57 -11.02 -8.42
C GLY A 158 20.36 -10.29 -7.83
N VAL A 159 20.53 -9.01 -7.52
CA VAL A 159 19.46 -8.12 -7.05
C VAL A 159 19.25 -7.00 -8.07
N VAL A 160 18.01 -6.87 -8.56
CA VAL A 160 17.59 -5.80 -9.46
C VAL A 160 16.84 -4.73 -8.66
N GLY A 161 17.48 -3.60 -8.43
CA GLY A 161 16.94 -2.47 -7.68
C GLY A 161 16.48 -1.31 -8.58
N PRO A 162 15.55 -0.46 -8.11
CA PRO A 162 15.07 0.72 -8.85
C PRO A 162 15.97 1.95 -8.58
N VAL A 163 15.37 3.11 -8.32
CA VAL A 163 16.01 4.23 -7.63
C VAL A 163 16.28 3.84 -6.17
N GLU A 164 17.40 4.27 -5.61
CA GLU A 164 17.77 4.06 -4.20
C GLU A 164 16.92 4.91 -3.24
N ALA A 165 15.63 4.62 -3.14
CA ALA A 165 14.69 5.34 -2.28
C ALA A 165 13.53 4.44 -1.81
N GLY A 166 12.75 4.95 -0.85
CA GLY A 166 11.55 4.29 -0.34
C GLY A 166 11.83 2.93 0.30
N ASP A 167 10.91 1.99 0.13
CA ASP A 167 10.99 0.63 0.67
C ASP A 167 12.00 -0.26 -0.04
N ALA A 168 12.48 0.13 -1.23
CA ALA A 168 13.46 -0.64 -1.98
C ALA A 168 14.79 -0.77 -1.24
N VAL A 169 15.25 0.31 -0.59
CA VAL A 169 16.51 0.34 0.17
C VAL A 169 16.49 -0.65 1.35
N PRO A 170 15.52 -0.59 2.29
CA PRO A 170 15.45 -1.55 3.38
C PRO A 170 15.30 -3.00 2.88
N TYR A 171 14.46 -3.27 1.86
CA TYR A 171 14.32 -4.61 1.29
C TYR A 171 15.64 -5.19 0.80
N ILE A 172 16.35 -4.44 -0.06
CA ILE A 172 17.62 -4.87 -0.65
C ILE A 172 18.68 -5.05 0.44
N ASN A 173 18.73 -4.16 1.42
CA ASN A 173 19.67 -4.27 2.55
C ASN A 173 19.40 -5.51 3.41
N GLY A 174 18.13 -5.77 3.75
CA GLY A 174 17.74 -6.96 4.51
C GLY A 174 18.09 -8.25 3.77
N PHE A 175 17.73 -8.32 2.49
CA PHE A 175 18.03 -9.46 1.62
C PHE A 175 19.54 -9.70 1.49
N THR A 176 20.30 -8.65 1.17
CA THR A 176 21.75 -8.73 0.99
C THR A 176 22.43 -9.18 2.29
N THR A 177 22.08 -8.56 3.42
CA THR A 177 22.64 -8.90 4.73
C THR A 177 22.42 -10.38 5.08
N ALA A 178 21.21 -10.89 4.87
CA ALA A 178 20.88 -12.28 5.17
C ALA A 178 21.57 -13.27 4.23
N ALA A 179 21.57 -12.98 2.93
CA ALA A 179 22.17 -13.85 1.93
C ALA A 179 23.69 -13.96 2.12
N GLU A 180 24.36 -12.83 2.37
CA GLU A 180 25.80 -12.80 2.66
C GLU A 180 26.14 -13.49 3.98
N ALA A 181 25.30 -13.37 5.02
CA ALA A 181 25.45 -14.14 6.25
C ALA A 181 25.33 -15.66 6.03
N GLY A 182 24.58 -16.08 5.00
CA GLY A 182 24.50 -17.45 4.50
C GLY A 182 25.69 -17.90 3.64
N GLY A 183 26.62 -17.00 3.34
CA GLY A 183 27.82 -17.28 2.54
C GLY A 183 27.67 -17.01 1.03
N ALA A 184 26.55 -16.44 0.59
CA ALA A 184 26.38 -16.05 -0.80
C ALA A 184 27.15 -14.75 -1.14
N GLN A 185 27.54 -14.59 -2.39
CA GLN A 185 28.00 -13.35 -2.98
C GLN A 185 26.80 -12.66 -3.66
N VAL A 186 26.42 -11.49 -3.15
CA VAL A 186 25.31 -10.72 -3.69
C VAL A 186 25.82 -9.60 -4.60
N SER A 187 25.24 -9.48 -5.78
CA SER A 187 25.48 -8.39 -6.72
C SER A 187 24.21 -7.56 -6.86
N VAL A 188 24.28 -6.26 -6.59
CA VAL A 188 23.14 -5.34 -6.69
C VAL A 188 23.34 -4.43 -7.90
N THR A 189 22.32 -4.31 -8.74
CA THR A 189 22.27 -3.32 -9.83
C THR A 189 21.04 -2.45 -9.67
N TYR A 190 21.25 -1.15 -9.45
CA TYR A 190 20.19 -0.15 -9.44
C TYR A 190 20.00 0.40 -10.86
N THR A 191 18.78 0.28 -11.39
CA THR A 191 18.44 0.77 -12.74
C THR A 191 18.26 2.29 -12.79
N GLY A 192 18.06 2.93 -11.64
CA GLY A 192 17.71 4.35 -11.55
C GLY A 192 16.27 4.65 -11.99
N SER A 193 15.42 3.63 -12.12
CA SER A 193 14.00 3.79 -12.47
C SER A 193 13.11 2.80 -11.74
N PHE A 194 11.98 3.29 -11.24
CA PHE A 194 10.93 2.49 -10.62
C PHE A 194 10.07 1.71 -11.63
N GLY A 195 9.96 2.21 -12.87
CA GLY A 195 9.02 1.68 -13.87
C GLY A 195 9.66 1.20 -15.18
N ASP A 196 10.97 1.32 -15.37
CA ASP A 196 11.62 0.91 -16.62
C ASP A 196 11.89 -0.60 -16.65
N VAL A 197 10.92 -1.33 -17.22
CA VAL A 197 10.94 -2.78 -17.38
C VAL A 197 12.12 -3.25 -18.25
N ALA A 198 12.54 -2.47 -19.25
CA ALA A 198 13.63 -2.84 -20.14
C ALA A 198 14.97 -2.79 -19.39
N LEU A 199 15.22 -1.73 -18.62
CA LEU A 199 16.42 -1.64 -17.77
C LEU A 199 16.46 -2.75 -16.71
N ALA A 200 15.31 -3.14 -16.15
CA ALA A 200 15.22 -4.25 -15.21
C ALA A 200 15.59 -5.60 -15.85
N ALA A 201 15.11 -5.84 -17.07
CA ALA A 201 15.47 -7.02 -17.85
C ALA A 201 16.97 -7.04 -18.20
N GLU A 202 17.53 -5.90 -18.62
CA GLU A 202 18.97 -5.78 -18.91
C GLU A 202 19.83 -6.05 -17.67
N ALA A 203 19.44 -5.52 -16.49
CA ALA A 203 20.12 -5.79 -15.23
C ALA A 203 20.06 -7.28 -14.85
N ALA A 204 18.89 -7.92 -15.00
CA ALA A 204 18.75 -9.36 -14.76
C ALA A 204 19.65 -10.18 -15.70
N GLN A 205 19.67 -9.86 -17.00
CA GLN A 205 20.54 -10.53 -17.98
C GLN A 205 22.02 -10.38 -17.60
N ALA A 206 22.43 -9.20 -17.11
CA ALA A 206 23.80 -8.97 -16.66
C ALA A 206 24.16 -9.84 -15.44
N HIS A 207 23.26 -10.01 -14.47
CA HIS A 207 23.49 -10.91 -13.33
C HIS A 207 23.64 -12.37 -13.78
N LEU A 208 22.77 -12.84 -14.67
CA LEU A 208 22.86 -14.19 -15.23
C LEU A 208 24.15 -14.40 -16.01
N ALA A 209 24.59 -13.40 -16.80
CA ALA A 209 25.87 -13.45 -17.52
C ALA A 209 27.10 -13.50 -16.59
N ASN A 210 26.93 -13.16 -15.31
CA ASN A 210 27.94 -13.29 -14.26
C ASN A 210 27.71 -14.49 -13.34
N ASP A 211 26.96 -15.49 -13.81
CA ASP A 211 26.64 -16.76 -13.17
C ASP A 211 25.78 -16.66 -11.89
N ALA A 212 24.99 -15.60 -11.74
CA ALA A 212 23.95 -15.58 -10.71
C ALA A 212 22.92 -16.68 -11.00
N ASP A 213 22.60 -17.49 -10.01
CA ASP A 213 21.66 -18.62 -10.13
C ASP A 213 20.39 -18.46 -9.28
N VAL A 214 20.26 -17.32 -8.60
CA VAL A 214 19.05 -16.85 -7.94
C VAL A 214 18.94 -15.35 -8.20
N LEU A 215 17.73 -14.88 -8.50
CA LEU A 215 17.45 -13.47 -8.70
C LEU A 215 16.36 -12.97 -7.74
N THR A 216 16.42 -11.68 -7.40
CA THR A 216 15.34 -10.94 -6.75
C THR A 216 15.32 -9.50 -7.25
N GLY A 217 14.26 -8.79 -6.93
CA GLY A 217 14.15 -7.37 -7.21
C GLY A 217 12.95 -6.78 -6.50
N THR A 218 12.83 -5.47 -6.58
CA THR A 218 11.74 -4.70 -5.96
C THR A 218 11.29 -3.56 -6.87
N ALA A 219 10.10 -3.03 -6.63
CA ALA A 219 9.39 -2.01 -7.39
C ALA A 219 8.75 -2.48 -8.71
N GLN A 220 8.12 -1.55 -9.43
CA GLN A 220 7.09 -1.82 -10.43
C GLN A 220 7.66 -2.39 -11.75
N MET A 221 8.95 -2.16 -12.01
CA MET A 221 9.64 -2.66 -13.20
C MET A 221 9.98 -4.15 -13.17
N VAL A 222 9.85 -4.81 -12.02
CA VAL A 222 10.38 -6.18 -11.79
C VAL A 222 9.82 -7.25 -12.72
N VAL A 223 8.65 -7.04 -13.30
CA VAL A 223 8.08 -7.96 -14.31
C VAL A 223 9.05 -8.26 -15.45
N GLY A 224 9.92 -7.32 -15.83
CA GLY A 224 10.97 -7.53 -16.83
C GLY A 224 12.08 -8.45 -16.35
N ALA A 225 12.53 -8.27 -15.11
CA ALA A 225 13.54 -9.11 -14.49
C ALA A 225 13.03 -10.53 -14.21
N VAL A 226 11.76 -10.66 -13.76
CA VAL A 226 11.10 -11.96 -13.55
C VAL A 226 11.00 -12.72 -14.86
N GLY A 227 10.63 -12.05 -15.96
CA GLY A 227 10.58 -12.67 -17.29
C GLY A 227 11.93 -13.25 -17.71
N VAL A 228 13.02 -12.51 -17.50
CA VAL A 228 14.39 -12.98 -17.79
C VAL A 228 14.78 -14.17 -16.91
N ALA A 229 14.47 -14.12 -15.62
CA ALA A 229 14.70 -15.23 -14.70
C ALA A 229 13.93 -16.49 -15.15
N ALA A 230 12.66 -16.32 -15.53
CA ALA A 230 11.79 -17.38 -15.99
C ALA A 230 12.31 -18.06 -17.26
N ASP A 231 12.68 -17.27 -18.27
CA ASP A 231 13.24 -17.78 -19.53
C ASP A 231 14.55 -18.54 -19.32
N ALA A 232 15.33 -18.17 -18.30
CA ALA A 232 16.58 -18.83 -17.92
C ALA A 232 16.39 -20.03 -16.98
N GLY A 233 15.17 -20.28 -16.48
CA GLY A 233 14.92 -21.32 -15.46
C GLY A 233 15.54 -21.01 -14.10
N VAL A 234 15.78 -19.73 -13.80
CA VAL A 234 16.42 -19.25 -12.57
C VAL A 234 15.36 -18.84 -11.55
N PRO A 235 15.44 -19.31 -10.29
CA PRO A 235 14.50 -18.93 -9.25
C PRO A 235 14.42 -17.43 -8.97
N TRP A 236 13.23 -16.98 -8.60
CA TRP A 236 12.93 -15.60 -8.26
C TRP A 236 12.35 -15.47 -6.84
N PHE A 237 12.78 -14.42 -6.13
CA PHE A 237 12.15 -13.97 -4.89
C PHE A 237 11.47 -12.62 -5.12
N GLY A 238 10.16 -12.57 -4.86
CA GLY A 238 9.32 -11.38 -5.01
C GLY A 238 9.18 -10.57 -3.72
N THR A 239 8.67 -9.36 -3.87
CA THR A 239 8.29 -8.48 -2.75
C THR A 239 7.12 -7.56 -3.16
N GLN A 240 6.53 -6.87 -2.20
CA GLN A 240 5.35 -6.00 -2.29
C GLN A 240 4.04 -6.77 -2.57
N SER A 241 4.00 -7.57 -3.62
CA SER A 241 2.83 -8.35 -4.03
C SER A 241 3.19 -9.81 -4.30
N ASN A 242 2.17 -10.68 -4.37
CA ASN A 242 2.38 -12.06 -4.76
C ASN A 242 2.67 -12.16 -6.27
N GLN A 243 3.91 -12.54 -6.61
CA GLN A 243 4.39 -12.62 -7.99
C GLN A 243 4.32 -14.03 -8.59
N THR A 244 3.76 -15.03 -7.89
CA THR A 244 3.72 -16.43 -8.35
C THR A 244 3.09 -16.59 -9.74
N SER A 245 2.13 -15.74 -10.11
CA SER A 245 1.50 -15.80 -11.45
C SER A 245 2.47 -15.53 -12.61
N LEU A 246 3.58 -14.80 -12.37
CA LEU A 246 4.57 -14.49 -13.40
C LEU A 246 5.42 -15.71 -13.79
N ALA A 247 5.75 -16.56 -12.82
CA ALA A 247 6.50 -17.80 -13.05
C ALA A 247 6.21 -18.84 -11.94
N PRO A 248 5.11 -19.61 -12.05
CA PRO A 248 4.59 -20.44 -10.95
C PRO A 248 5.58 -21.47 -10.39
N ASP A 249 6.47 -21.99 -11.21
CA ASP A 249 7.46 -23.01 -10.82
C ASP A 249 8.79 -22.41 -10.32
N LEU A 250 9.00 -21.10 -10.49
CA LEU A 250 10.29 -20.43 -10.24
C LEU A 250 10.22 -19.33 -9.18
N VAL A 251 9.04 -18.75 -8.94
CA VAL A 251 8.86 -17.82 -7.80
C VAL A 251 8.80 -18.63 -6.51
N ILE A 252 9.89 -18.61 -5.74
CA ILE A 252 10.01 -19.41 -4.49
C ILE A 252 9.16 -18.82 -3.37
N ALA A 253 9.24 -17.50 -3.18
CA ALA A 253 8.51 -16.78 -2.15
C ALA A 253 8.29 -15.33 -2.57
N SER A 254 7.30 -14.68 -1.96
CA SER A 254 7.10 -13.23 -2.05
C SER A 254 6.85 -12.67 -0.67
N GLN A 255 7.55 -11.60 -0.30
CA GLN A 255 7.11 -10.76 0.81
C GLN A 255 5.90 -9.96 0.31
N VAL A 256 4.73 -10.12 0.92
CA VAL A 256 3.51 -9.41 0.51
C VAL A 256 3.16 -8.34 1.54
N TYR A 257 2.73 -7.17 1.10
CA TYR A 257 2.22 -6.11 1.98
C TYR A 257 0.70 -6.26 2.15
N HIS A 258 0.21 -6.07 3.37
CA HIS A 258 -1.20 -6.14 3.77
C HIS A 258 -1.52 -5.02 4.75
#